data_AF-A0A964FL73-F1
#
_entry.id   AF-A0A964FL73-F1
#
_cell.length_a   1.000
_cell.length_b   1.000
_cell.length_c   1.000
_cell.angle_alpha   90.00
_cell.angle_beta   90.00
_cell.angle_gamma   90.00
#
_symmetry.space_group_name_H-M   'P 1'
#
loop_
_entity.id
_entity.type
_entity.pdbx_description
1 polymer ?
#
loop_
_entity_poly.entity_id
_entity_poly.type
_entity_poly.pdbx_seq_one_letter_code
_entity_poly.pdbx_strand_id
1 'polypeptide(L)'
;MLRYLDIVDGVDKSEENNSTNIINDVDKPEKDNSTNIVNDVDKPEEDNSTNIINDVDKPESEDISGVGDLVNRFEIDSVHRFFESNNGFHFYTVDDNESDYIREQTAAGNLAYQYESEKFTVLTDNIDALTGEVIEGVQPVYRFFNRQTGSHLYTMNQLEKETIQDTLEHYSFEGIKYYAFESQPENLETIPVYRMLNSSTGSHLFSSDRNEIENIQATLPDFSLENNGNPTFYVFEL
;
A
#
# COMPACT_ATOMS: atom_id res chain seq x y z
N MET A 1 12.73 4.93 27.31
CA MET A 1 11.31 5.15 27.65
C MET A 1 10.93 6.60 27.33
N LEU A 2 10.65 6.89 26.07
CA LEU A 2 10.01 8.14 25.67
C LEU A 2 8.51 7.92 25.76
N ARG A 3 7.80 8.85 26.41
CA ARG A 3 6.35 8.77 26.63
C ARG A 3 5.63 9.52 25.53
N TYR A 4 4.44 9.02 25.18
CA TYR A 4 3.39 9.81 24.52
C TYR A 4 3.28 11.20 25.16
N LEU A 5 3.15 12.24 24.35
CA LEU A 5 2.88 13.60 24.80
C LEU A 5 1.54 14.05 24.20
N ASP A 6 0.53 14.17 25.06
CA ASP A 6 -0.77 14.69 24.66
C ASP A 6 -0.65 16.18 24.28
N ILE A 7 -1.21 16.57 23.13
CA ILE A 7 -1.29 17.96 22.68
C ILE A 7 -2.61 18.56 23.18
N VAL A 8 -2.53 19.73 23.82
CA VAL A 8 -3.70 20.52 24.25
C VAL A 8 -3.78 21.80 23.40
N ASP A 9 -5.01 22.19 23.08
CA ASP A 9 -5.38 23.28 22.16
C ASP A 9 -4.64 24.63 22.34
N GLY A 10 -4.48 25.33 21.21
CA GLY A 10 -3.96 26.69 21.15
C GLY A 10 -4.11 27.35 19.77
N VAL A 11 -5.35 27.59 19.32
CA VAL A 11 -5.62 28.37 18.10
C VAL A 11 -5.39 29.87 18.36
N ASP A 12 -4.64 30.54 17.48
CA ASP A 12 -4.85 31.97 17.22
C ASP A 12 -4.65 32.32 15.74
N LYS A 13 -5.34 33.36 15.26
CA LYS A 13 -5.38 33.81 13.85
C LYS A 13 -5.01 35.29 13.76
N SER A 14 -4.19 35.66 12.78
CA SER A 14 -4.15 37.00 12.18
C SER A 14 -3.71 36.87 10.72
N GLU A 15 -4.61 37.18 9.79
CA GLU A 15 -4.70 38.47 9.06
C GLU A 15 -3.63 38.60 7.97
N GLU A 16 -4.02 38.29 6.73
CA GLU A 16 -4.44 39.28 5.70
C GLU A 16 -3.25 39.98 5.01
N ASN A 17 -3.23 39.93 3.68
CA ASN A 17 -3.24 41.17 2.90
C ASN A 17 -3.73 40.96 1.46
N ASN A 18 -4.38 42.01 0.94
CA ASN A 18 -5.27 41.99 -0.22
C ASN A 18 -4.62 42.69 -1.43
N SER A 19 -4.94 42.27 -2.65
CA SER A 19 -4.71 43.06 -3.88
C SER A 19 -5.69 42.63 -4.99
N THR A 20 -6.72 43.45 -5.20
CA THR A 20 -7.74 43.34 -6.26
C THR A 20 -7.31 44.06 -7.56
N ASN A 21 -8.24 44.12 -8.53
CA ASN A 21 -8.27 44.90 -9.80
C ASN A 21 -7.68 44.20 -11.06
N ILE A 22 -8.34 44.19 -12.25
CA ILE A 22 -9.57 44.85 -12.75
C ILE A 22 -10.46 43.90 -13.59
N ILE A 23 -11.76 44.21 -13.59
CA ILE A 23 -12.89 43.64 -14.35
C ILE A 23 -12.73 43.79 -15.89
N ASN A 24 -13.32 42.86 -16.66
CA ASN A 24 -14.05 43.20 -17.89
C ASN A 24 -15.28 42.28 -18.00
N ASP A 25 -16.44 42.91 -18.14
CA ASP A 25 -17.79 42.30 -18.22
C ASP A 25 -18.36 42.54 -19.63
N VAL A 26 -19.63 42.16 -19.88
CA VAL A 26 -20.44 42.42 -21.09
C VAL A 26 -20.13 41.46 -22.28
N ASP A 27 -21.08 40.73 -22.89
CA ASP A 27 -22.55 40.76 -22.79
C ASP A 27 -23.21 39.37 -23.02
N LYS A 28 -24.49 39.22 -22.60
CA LYS A 28 -25.39 38.10 -22.96
C LYS A 28 -26.58 38.67 -23.76
N PRO A 29 -27.22 37.88 -24.65
CA PRO A 29 -28.66 37.71 -24.42
C PRO A 29 -29.20 36.29 -24.69
N GLU A 30 -30.40 36.05 -24.15
CA GLU A 30 -31.19 34.80 -24.23
C GLU A 30 -32.27 34.82 -25.35
N LYS A 31 -32.95 33.68 -25.48
CA LYS A 31 -34.26 33.38 -26.13
C LYS A 31 -34.21 32.80 -27.56
N ASP A 32 -35.16 31.95 -27.98
CA ASP A 32 -36.15 31.08 -27.29
C ASP A 32 -36.77 30.09 -28.32
N ASN A 33 -37.34 28.99 -27.84
CA ASN A 33 -38.42 28.16 -28.40
C ASN A 33 -38.42 27.57 -29.84
N SER A 34 -38.45 26.22 -29.85
CA SER A 34 -39.46 25.35 -30.51
C SER A 34 -39.68 25.31 -32.03
N THR A 35 -39.57 24.10 -32.60
CA THR A 35 -40.52 23.57 -33.60
C THR A 35 -40.85 22.09 -33.37
N ASN A 36 -42.14 21.82 -33.19
CA ASN A 36 -42.77 20.50 -33.26
C ASN A 36 -42.81 19.99 -34.71
N ILE A 37 -42.68 18.68 -34.93
CA ILE A 37 -43.44 17.96 -35.96
C ILE A 37 -43.98 16.66 -35.35
N VAL A 38 -45.31 16.54 -35.35
CA VAL A 38 -46.07 15.31 -35.07
C VAL A 38 -46.67 14.85 -36.40
N ASN A 39 -46.80 13.52 -36.59
CA ASN A 39 -47.78 12.77 -37.40
C ASN A 39 -47.13 11.43 -37.85
N ASP A 40 -47.81 10.28 -37.90
CA ASP A 40 -49.00 9.82 -37.17
C ASP A 40 -49.06 8.28 -37.29
N VAL A 41 -49.79 7.61 -36.39
CA VAL A 41 -50.34 6.22 -36.42
C VAL A 41 -49.72 5.16 -37.37
N ASP A 42 -49.21 4.06 -36.81
CA ASP A 42 -49.82 2.72 -37.03
C ASP A 42 -49.47 1.68 -35.94
N LYS A 43 -50.43 0.81 -35.59
CA LYS A 43 -50.30 -0.32 -34.64
C LYS A 43 -51.23 -1.45 -35.13
N PRO A 44 -50.77 -2.70 -35.25
CA PRO A 44 -51.14 -3.74 -34.27
C PRO A 44 -49.98 -4.78 -34.09
N GLU A 45 -50.05 -5.93 -33.39
CA GLU A 45 -51.10 -6.61 -32.60
C GLU A 45 -50.63 -6.79 -31.11
N GLU A 46 -50.47 -8.05 -30.67
CA GLU A 46 -49.87 -8.60 -29.43
C GLU A 46 -49.32 -10.00 -29.78
N ASP A 47 -48.25 -10.47 -29.13
CA ASP A 47 -48.05 -11.92 -28.90
C ASP A 47 -47.56 -12.16 -27.46
N ASN A 48 -47.95 -13.30 -26.91
CA ASN A 48 -48.08 -13.54 -25.49
C ASN A 48 -47.10 -14.65 -25.07
N SER A 49 -46.11 -14.33 -24.25
CA SER A 49 -45.18 -15.32 -23.69
C SER A 49 -44.65 -14.89 -22.33
N THR A 50 -45.43 -15.20 -21.29
CA THR A 50 -44.91 -15.32 -19.93
C THR A 50 -43.97 -16.51 -19.86
N ASN A 51 -42.72 -16.36 -19.38
CA ASN A 51 -42.26 -17.14 -18.24
C ASN A 51 -40.86 -16.82 -17.65
N ILE A 52 -40.78 -17.08 -16.33
CA ILE A 52 -39.60 -17.44 -15.52
C ILE A 52 -38.53 -16.37 -15.28
N ILE A 53 -38.47 -15.96 -14.00
CA ILE A 53 -37.30 -15.40 -13.32
C ILE A 53 -36.19 -16.44 -13.35
N ASN A 54 -35.01 -16.06 -13.83
CA ASN A 54 -33.77 -16.62 -13.31
C ASN A 54 -33.01 -15.47 -12.64
N ASP A 55 -32.79 -15.64 -11.34
CA ASP A 55 -31.68 -15.04 -10.63
C ASP A 55 -30.43 -15.02 -11.53
N VAL A 56 -29.78 -13.86 -11.59
CA VAL A 56 -28.39 -13.81 -12.03
C VAL A 56 -27.60 -14.36 -10.85
N ASP A 57 -27.26 -15.65 -10.92
CA ASP A 57 -26.32 -16.26 -10.00
C ASP A 57 -25.07 -15.37 -9.93
N LYS A 58 -24.87 -14.75 -8.77
CA LYS A 58 -23.57 -14.20 -8.39
C LYS A 58 -22.61 -15.40 -8.47
N PRO A 59 -21.54 -15.35 -9.29
CA PRO A 59 -20.65 -16.51 -9.41
C PRO A 59 -20.15 -16.87 -8.02
N GLU A 60 -20.33 -18.15 -7.65
CA GLU A 60 -19.69 -18.70 -6.47
C GLU A 60 -18.18 -18.46 -6.59
N SER A 61 -17.54 -18.07 -5.50
CA SER A 61 -16.10 -17.81 -5.49
C SER A 61 -15.36 -19.11 -5.82
N GLU A 62 -14.82 -19.18 -7.04
CA GLU A 62 -13.94 -20.27 -7.45
C GLU A 62 -12.76 -20.33 -6.47
N ASP A 63 -12.49 -21.54 -5.96
CA ASP A 63 -11.41 -21.82 -5.03
C ASP A 63 -10.07 -21.72 -5.77
N ILE A 64 -9.43 -20.54 -5.71
CA ILE A 64 -8.19 -20.21 -6.43
C ILE A 64 -6.96 -20.80 -5.71
N SER A 65 -7.01 -22.09 -5.40
CA SER A 65 -5.92 -22.87 -4.79
C SER A 65 -4.79 -23.23 -5.78
N GLY A 66 -4.88 -22.77 -7.02
CA GLY A 66 -3.84 -22.90 -8.04
C GLY A 66 -2.91 -21.68 -8.10
N VAL A 67 -1.62 -21.87 -7.77
CA VAL A 67 -0.56 -20.85 -7.98
C VAL A 67 -0.55 -20.33 -9.43
N GLY A 68 -0.91 -21.19 -10.40
CA GLY A 68 -1.04 -20.84 -11.81
C GLY A 68 -2.19 -19.89 -12.16
N ASP A 69 -3.22 -19.78 -11.32
CA ASP A 69 -4.34 -18.83 -11.52
C ASP A 69 -4.11 -17.53 -10.75
N LEU A 70 -3.40 -17.57 -9.62
CA LEU A 70 -2.93 -16.36 -8.92
C LEU A 70 -2.04 -15.49 -9.82
N VAL A 71 -1.08 -16.07 -10.53
CA VAL A 71 -0.18 -15.31 -11.45
C VAL A 71 -0.89 -14.73 -12.68
N ASN A 72 -2.10 -15.18 -13.02
CA ASN A 72 -2.91 -14.60 -14.09
C ASN A 72 -3.84 -13.47 -13.60
N ARG A 73 -4.07 -13.39 -12.29
CA ARG A 73 -5.02 -12.45 -11.65
C ARG A 73 -4.32 -11.32 -10.92
N PHE A 74 -3.17 -11.60 -10.32
CA PHE A 74 -2.41 -10.69 -9.48
C PHE A 74 -1.01 -10.49 -10.05
N GLU A 75 -0.63 -9.23 -10.28
CA GLU A 75 0.77 -8.89 -10.50
C GLU A 75 1.50 -8.93 -9.14
N ILE A 76 2.53 -9.76 -9.04
CA ILE A 76 3.21 -10.08 -7.78
C ILE A 76 4.73 -10.17 -7.97
N ASP A 77 5.47 -9.69 -6.97
CA ASP A 77 6.93 -9.78 -6.88
C ASP A 77 7.37 -10.29 -5.51
N SER A 78 8.54 -10.92 -5.43
CA SER A 78 9.12 -11.40 -4.17
C SER A 78 9.96 -10.32 -3.48
N VAL A 79 9.76 -10.14 -2.17
CA VAL A 79 10.54 -9.17 -1.38
C VAL A 79 11.88 -9.77 -0.96
N HIS A 80 12.95 -9.26 -1.54
CA HIS A 80 14.33 -9.50 -1.11
C HIS A 80 14.62 -8.80 0.23
N ARG A 81 15.25 -9.51 1.17
CA ARG A 81 15.79 -8.93 2.42
C ARG A 81 17.32 -8.93 2.43
N PHE A 82 17.87 -7.81 2.88
CA PHE A 82 19.29 -7.62 3.14
C PHE A 82 19.52 -7.09 4.56
N PHE A 83 20.65 -7.43 5.16
CA PHE A 83 21.12 -6.91 6.45
C PHE A 83 22.33 -5.98 6.27
N GLU A 84 22.24 -4.71 6.67
CA GLU A 84 23.37 -3.78 6.67
C GLU A 84 24.18 -3.92 7.96
N SER A 85 25.43 -4.36 7.82
CA SER A 85 26.22 -4.87 8.94
C SER A 85 26.95 -3.81 9.77
N ASN A 86 27.08 -2.56 9.30
CA ASN A 86 27.71 -1.49 10.09
C ASN A 86 26.74 -0.88 11.11
N ASN A 87 25.47 -0.70 10.70
CA ASN A 87 24.46 0.03 11.46
C ASN A 87 23.35 -0.90 11.99
N GLY A 88 23.29 -2.15 11.54
CA GLY A 88 22.41 -3.18 12.09
C GLY A 88 20.94 -3.03 11.69
N PHE A 89 20.66 -2.47 10.51
CA PHE A 89 19.30 -2.35 9.98
C PHE A 89 19.06 -3.30 8.80
N HIS A 90 17.80 -3.64 8.54
CA HIS A 90 17.40 -4.41 7.36
C HIS A 90 16.93 -3.50 6.22
N PHE A 91 17.08 -3.99 5.00
CA PHE A 91 16.61 -3.36 3.78
C PHE A 91 15.77 -4.35 2.96
N TYR A 92 14.71 -3.84 2.34
CA TYR A 92 13.69 -4.64 1.67
C TYR A 92 13.40 -4.04 0.29
N THR A 93 13.40 -4.87 -0.75
CA THR A 93 13.02 -4.41 -2.09
C THR A 93 12.39 -5.52 -2.93
N VAL A 94 11.52 -5.10 -3.85
CA VAL A 94 11.00 -5.91 -4.97
C VAL A 94 11.72 -5.58 -6.28
N ASP A 95 12.51 -4.49 -6.33
CA ASP A 95 13.22 -4.10 -7.55
C ASP A 95 14.50 -4.94 -7.69
N ASP A 96 14.48 -5.90 -8.61
CA ASP A 96 15.63 -6.71 -9.01
C ASP A 96 16.88 -5.86 -9.31
N ASN A 97 16.74 -4.68 -9.91
CA ASN A 97 17.87 -3.82 -10.25
C ASN A 97 18.49 -3.19 -8.99
N GLU A 98 17.67 -2.81 -8.02
CA GLU A 98 18.11 -2.31 -6.71
C GLU A 98 18.78 -3.44 -5.91
N SER A 99 18.19 -4.64 -5.97
CA SER A 99 18.68 -5.87 -5.37
C SER A 99 20.06 -6.27 -5.92
N ASP A 100 20.20 -6.36 -7.24
CA ASP A 100 21.45 -6.69 -7.92
C ASP A 100 22.51 -5.61 -7.74
N TYR A 101 22.15 -4.33 -7.81
CA TYR A 101 23.08 -3.24 -7.51
C TYR A 101 23.68 -3.37 -6.10
N ILE A 102 22.86 -3.67 -5.07
CA ILE A 102 23.36 -3.89 -3.71
C ILE A 102 24.28 -5.11 -3.65
N ARG A 103 23.92 -6.23 -4.31
CA ARG A 103 24.77 -7.45 -4.38
C ARG A 103 26.12 -7.15 -5.04
N GLU A 104 26.14 -6.45 -6.18
CA GLU A 104 27.35 -6.07 -6.91
C GLU A 104 28.24 -5.13 -6.10
N GLN A 105 27.68 -4.07 -5.52
CA GLN A 105 28.44 -3.12 -4.71
C GLN A 105 28.98 -3.74 -3.42
N THR A 106 28.26 -4.69 -2.81
CA THR A 106 28.80 -5.51 -1.71
C THR A 106 29.96 -6.37 -2.18
N ALA A 107 29.83 -7.09 -3.31
CA ALA A 107 30.89 -7.94 -3.84
C ALA A 107 32.16 -7.16 -4.22
N ALA A 108 32.01 -5.89 -4.62
CA ALA A 108 33.10 -4.95 -4.85
C ALA A 108 33.73 -4.37 -3.57
N GLY A 109 33.11 -4.57 -2.40
CA GLY A 109 33.54 -4.00 -1.12
C GLY A 109 33.14 -2.54 -0.90
N ASN A 110 32.22 -2.01 -1.71
CA ASN A 110 31.73 -0.63 -1.61
C ASN A 110 30.57 -0.48 -0.63
N LEU A 111 29.79 -1.56 -0.42
CA LEU A 111 28.68 -1.65 0.52
C LEU A 111 28.89 -2.81 1.49
N ALA A 112 28.28 -2.74 2.68
CA ALA A 112 28.40 -3.75 3.74
C ALA A 112 27.06 -4.45 4.04
N TYR A 113 26.27 -4.69 2.99
CA TYR A 113 25.02 -5.43 3.06
C TYR A 113 25.27 -6.91 2.84
N GLN A 114 24.64 -7.77 3.64
CA GLN A 114 24.51 -9.19 3.39
C GLN A 114 23.13 -9.47 2.77
N TYR A 115 23.08 -10.05 1.57
CA TYR A 115 21.83 -10.64 1.06
C TYR A 115 21.46 -11.86 1.91
N GLU A 116 20.20 -11.95 2.33
CA GLU A 116 19.72 -13.07 3.14
C GLU A 116 18.89 -14.05 2.29
N SER A 117 17.71 -13.61 1.85
CA SER A 117 16.81 -14.36 0.96
C SER A 117 15.64 -13.47 0.53
N GLU A 118 14.83 -13.94 -0.41
CA GLU A 118 13.42 -13.55 -0.48
C GLU A 118 12.70 -13.95 0.83
N LYS A 119 11.65 -13.22 1.22
CA LYS A 119 10.92 -13.47 2.48
C LYS A 119 9.43 -13.75 2.34
N PHE A 120 8.79 -13.10 1.37
CA PHE A 120 7.36 -13.22 1.08
C PHE A 120 7.06 -12.54 -0.25
N THR A 121 5.89 -12.82 -0.82
CA THR A 121 5.45 -12.32 -2.13
C THR A 121 4.36 -11.26 -1.95
N VAL A 122 4.52 -10.10 -2.58
CA VAL A 122 3.65 -8.93 -2.45
C VAL A 122 2.99 -8.58 -3.77
N LEU A 123 1.91 -7.82 -3.72
CA LEU A 123 1.26 -7.25 -4.90
C LEU A 123 2.07 -6.06 -5.44
N THR A 124 2.23 -5.94 -6.75
CA THR A 124 2.90 -4.80 -7.39
C THR A 124 1.93 -3.66 -7.73
N ASP A 125 0.64 -3.97 -7.87
CA ASP A 125 -0.46 -3.01 -8.05
C ASP A 125 -1.66 -3.34 -7.12
N ASN A 126 -2.59 -2.41 -6.92
CA ASN A 126 -3.85 -2.66 -6.21
C ASN A 126 -5.03 -3.00 -7.13
N ILE A 127 -4.76 -3.22 -8.42
CA ILE A 127 -5.74 -3.57 -9.44
C ILE A 127 -5.69 -5.07 -9.74
N ASP A 128 -6.85 -5.69 -9.80
CA ASP A 128 -7.05 -7.07 -10.25
C ASP A 128 -6.86 -7.13 -11.77
N ALA A 129 -5.83 -7.81 -12.25
CA ALA A 129 -5.43 -7.79 -13.66
C ALA A 129 -6.45 -8.44 -14.60
N LEU A 130 -7.34 -9.29 -14.06
CA LEU A 130 -8.39 -9.97 -14.83
C LEU A 130 -9.65 -9.12 -14.97
N THR A 131 -10.03 -8.38 -13.92
CA THR A 131 -11.28 -7.62 -13.87
C THR A 131 -11.11 -6.11 -14.10
N GLY A 132 -9.93 -5.57 -13.82
CA GLY A 132 -9.64 -4.13 -13.85
C GLY A 132 -10.16 -3.35 -12.64
N GLU A 133 -10.67 -4.04 -11.62
CA GLU A 133 -11.22 -3.44 -10.40
C GLU A 133 -10.17 -3.34 -9.28
N VAL A 134 -10.39 -2.46 -8.30
CA VAL A 134 -9.53 -2.38 -7.11
C VAL A 134 -9.74 -3.61 -6.23
N ILE A 135 -8.65 -4.25 -5.80
CA ILE A 135 -8.67 -5.40 -4.91
C ILE A 135 -9.07 -4.95 -3.50
N GLU A 136 -10.12 -5.56 -2.93
CA GLU A 136 -10.60 -5.23 -1.59
C GLU A 136 -9.55 -5.50 -0.51
N GLY A 137 -9.40 -4.56 0.43
CA GLY A 137 -8.44 -4.65 1.54
C GLY A 137 -6.97 -4.45 1.15
N VAL A 138 -6.65 -4.22 -0.13
CA VAL A 138 -5.27 -3.97 -0.57
C VAL A 138 -4.89 -2.51 -0.41
N GLN A 139 -3.80 -2.26 0.33
CA GLN A 139 -3.29 -0.94 0.64
C GLN A 139 -1.80 -0.80 0.25
N PRO A 140 -1.35 0.40 -0.12
CA PRO A 140 0.04 0.65 -0.47
C PRO A 140 0.98 0.59 0.73
N VAL A 141 2.17 0.02 0.52
CA VAL A 141 3.30 0.11 1.45
C VAL A 141 4.30 1.14 0.93
N TYR A 142 4.46 2.20 1.71
CA TYR A 142 5.32 3.35 1.45
C TYR A 142 6.72 3.11 1.98
N ARG A 143 7.76 3.59 1.27
CA ARG A 143 9.14 3.60 1.75
C ARG A 143 9.65 5.02 1.96
N PHE A 144 10.44 5.19 3.03
CA PHE A 144 11.16 6.42 3.33
C PHE A 144 12.63 6.13 3.61
N PHE A 145 13.53 6.91 3.00
CA PHE A 145 14.96 6.88 3.25
C PHE A 145 15.35 7.85 4.38
N ASN A 146 15.97 7.36 5.44
CA ASN A 146 16.53 8.19 6.51
C ASN A 146 17.92 8.71 6.13
N ARG A 147 18.02 10.01 5.81
CA ARG A 147 19.29 10.63 5.37
C ARG A 147 20.35 10.79 6.47
N GLN A 148 20.00 10.56 7.73
CA GLN A 148 20.95 10.61 8.86
C GLN A 148 21.58 9.25 9.16
N THR A 149 20.83 8.16 9.01
CA THR A 149 21.28 6.79 9.37
C THR A 149 21.55 5.89 8.18
N GLY A 150 21.02 6.22 6.99
CA GLY A 150 21.00 5.34 5.82
C GLY A 150 19.93 4.24 5.88
N SER A 151 19.17 4.13 6.97
CA SER A 151 18.14 3.12 7.13
C SER A 151 16.87 3.48 6.36
N HIS A 152 16.05 2.47 6.07
CA HIS A 152 14.76 2.66 5.40
C HIS A 152 13.61 2.33 6.38
N LEU A 153 12.52 3.08 6.29
CA LEU A 153 11.27 2.82 7.00
C LEU A 153 10.19 2.45 5.99
N TYR A 154 9.41 1.41 6.30
CA TYR A 154 8.31 0.92 5.49
C TYR A 154 7.01 1.01 6.30
N THR A 155 5.93 1.50 5.68
CA THR A 155 4.65 1.61 6.37
C THR A 155 3.45 1.53 5.42
N MET A 156 2.41 0.84 5.87
CA MET A 156 1.06 0.91 5.29
C MET A 156 0.21 1.99 5.98
N ASN A 157 0.60 2.43 7.18
CA ASN A 157 -0.18 3.32 8.00
C ASN A 157 -0.13 4.76 7.46
N GLN A 158 -1.25 5.24 6.93
CA GLN A 158 -1.37 6.56 6.32
C GLN A 158 -1.06 7.70 7.30
N LEU A 159 -1.40 7.56 8.59
CA LEU A 159 -1.07 8.57 9.61
C LEU A 159 0.42 8.57 9.97
N GLU A 160 1.08 7.41 10.01
CA GLU A 160 2.54 7.31 10.20
C GLU A 160 3.27 7.96 9.02
N LYS A 161 2.85 7.67 7.79
CA LYS A 161 3.34 8.31 6.56
C LYS A 161 3.19 9.83 6.62
N GLU A 162 2.00 10.35 6.89
CA GLU A 162 1.73 11.79 7.03
C GLU A 162 2.61 12.42 8.12
N THR A 163 2.68 11.80 9.31
CA THR A 163 3.51 12.28 10.42
C THR A 163 5.00 12.34 10.04
N ILE A 164 5.52 11.35 9.32
CA ILE A 164 6.92 11.37 8.84
C ILE A 164 7.13 12.51 7.85
N GLN A 165 6.23 12.70 6.89
CA GLN A 165 6.32 13.77 5.88
C GLN A 165 6.26 15.17 6.50
N ASP A 166 5.40 15.36 7.50
CA ASP A 166 5.14 16.69 8.10
C ASP A 166 6.13 17.05 9.23
N THR A 167 6.70 16.06 9.93
CA THR A 167 7.47 16.33 11.17
C THR A 167 8.93 15.86 11.13
N LEU A 168 9.31 14.92 10.26
CA LEU A 168 10.64 14.31 10.26
C LEU A 168 11.45 14.70 9.02
N GLU A 169 11.87 15.96 8.93
CA GLU A 169 12.60 16.55 7.79
C GLU A 169 13.77 15.72 7.25
N HIS A 170 14.41 14.89 8.08
CA HIS A 170 15.54 14.06 7.67
C HIS A 170 15.16 12.83 6.82
N TYR A 171 13.90 12.38 6.88
CA TYR A 171 13.40 11.35 5.98
C TYR A 171 13.10 11.92 4.58
N SER A 172 13.27 11.10 3.55
CA SER A 172 12.88 11.39 2.17
C SER A 172 11.86 10.34 1.74
N PHE A 173 10.69 10.79 1.29
CA PHE A 173 9.65 9.90 0.77
C PHE A 173 10.09 9.34 -0.60
N GLU A 174 10.06 8.01 -0.74
CA GLU A 174 10.49 7.32 -1.96
C GLU A 174 9.34 6.69 -2.75
N GLY A 175 8.09 7.00 -2.37
CA GLY A 175 6.89 6.48 -2.99
C GLY A 175 6.37 5.18 -2.39
N ILE A 176 5.41 4.59 -3.10
CA ILE A 176 4.94 3.22 -2.90
C ILE A 176 6.02 2.27 -3.41
N LYS A 177 6.23 1.13 -2.75
CA LYS A 177 7.14 0.07 -3.22
C LYS A 177 6.42 -1.22 -3.60
N TYR A 178 5.31 -1.50 -2.96
CA TYR A 178 4.43 -2.64 -3.22
C TYR A 178 3.11 -2.41 -2.49
N TYR A 179 2.16 -3.31 -2.67
CA TYR A 179 0.89 -3.36 -1.99
C TYR A 179 0.75 -4.66 -1.20
N ALA A 180 -0.06 -4.63 -0.15
CA ALA A 180 -0.34 -5.79 0.69
C ALA A 180 -1.76 -5.68 1.27
N PHE A 181 -2.30 -6.78 1.78
CA PHE A 181 -3.64 -6.78 2.37
C PHE A 181 -3.57 -6.23 3.81
N GLU A 182 -4.48 -5.32 4.19
CA GLU A 182 -4.53 -4.76 5.55
C GLU A 182 -5.03 -5.77 6.60
N SER A 183 -5.77 -6.79 6.15
CA SER A 183 -6.25 -7.93 6.94
C SER A 183 -6.25 -9.20 6.10
N GLN A 184 -6.39 -10.37 6.73
CA GLN A 184 -6.55 -11.65 6.03
C GLN A 184 -7.79 -11.62 5.10
N PRO A 185 -7.63 -11.71 3.77
CA PRO A 185 -8.75 -11.85 2.83
C PRO A 185 -9.49 -13.19 3.00
N GLU A 186 -10.79 -13.23 2.72
CA GLU A 186 -11.64 -14.41 2.92
C GLU A 186 -11.30 -15.59 1.99
N ASN A 187 -10.90 -15.30 0.75
CA ASN A 187 -10.81 -16.28 -0.36
C ASN A 187 -9.40 -16.38 -0.96
N LEU A 188 -8.36 -16.00 -0.22
CA LEU A 188 -6.96 -16.12 -0.62
C LEU A 188 -6.11 -16.58 0.56
N GLU A 189 -5.22 -17.54 0.34
CA GLU A 189 -4.22 -17.92 1.35
C GLU A 189 -3.14 -16.83 1.45
N THR A 190 -2.97 -16.25 2.64
CA THR A 190 -1.95 -15.24 2.92
C THR A 190 -1.31 -15.48 4.27
N ILE A 191 -0.06 -15.05 4.42
CA ILE A 191 0.69 -15.10 5.67
C ILE A 191 0.77 -13.71 6.32
N PRO A 192 0.72 -13.60 7.65
CA PRO A 192 0.90 -12.34 8.35
C PRO A 192 2.38 -11.92 8.34
N VAL A 193 2.64 -10.63 8.12
CA VAL A 193 3.96 -10.03 8.35
C VAL A 193 3.91 -9.18 9.61
N TYR A 194 4.87 -9.37 10.51
CA TYR A 194 5.01 -8.62 11.75
C TYR A 194 6.14 -7.60 11.62
N ARG A 195 5.95 -6.41 12.21
CA ARG A 195 6.99 -5.38 12.37
C ARG A 195 7.55 -5.41 13.78
N MET A 196 8.87 -5.35 13.90
CA MET A 196 9.60 -5.32 15.15
C MET A 196 10.56 -4.14 15.20
N LEU A 197 10.49 -3.37 16.28
CA LEU A 197 11.40 -2.25 16.54
C LEU A 197 12.60 -2.74 17.37
N ASN A 198 13.81 -2.49 16.88
CA ASN A 198 15.03 -2.51 17.68
C ASN A 198 15.18 -1.17 18.42
N SER A 199 14.99 -1.18 19.72
CA SER A 199 15.03 0.03 20.56
C SER A 199 16.43 0.63 20.77
N SER A 200 17.51 -0.11 20.45
CA SER A 200 18.89 0.38 20.54
C SER A 200 19.35 1.11 19.27
N THR A 201 18.88 0.69 18.09
CA THR A 201 19.26 1.30 16.79
C THR A 201 18.16 2.18 16.17
N GLY A 202 16.90 2.00 16.59
CA GLY A 202 15.73 2.56 15.91
C GLY A 202 15.38 1.85 14.59
N SER A 203 16.05 0.73 14.26
CA SER A 203 15.79 -0.01 13.03
C SER A 203 14.57 -0.93 13.15
N HIS A 204 13.84 -1.09 12.05
CA HIS A 204 12.75 -2.06 11.96
C HIS A 204 13.19 -3.37 11.32
N LEU A 205 12.54 -4.47 11.72
CA LEU A 205 12.62 -5.78 11.09
C LEU A 205 11.19 -6.25 10.78
N PHE A 206 10.97 -6.63 9.52
CA PHE A 206 9.78 -7.34 9.05
C PHE A 206 10.08 -8.83 8.90
N SER A 207 9.17 -9.66 9.40
CA SER A 207 9.19 -11.12 9.23
C SER A 207 7.79 -11.72 9.28
N SER A 208 7.59 -12.76 8.48
CA SER A 208 6.46 -13.70 8.56
C SER A 208 6.84 -15.03 9.24
N ASP A 209 8.13 -15.33 9.40
CA ASP A 209 8.58 -16.56 10.07
C ASP A 209 8.44 -16.41 11.58
N ARG A 210 7.45 -17.14 12.12
CA ARG A 210 7.20 -17.18 13.56
C ARG A 210 8.39 -17.71 14.37
N ASN A 211 9.21 -18.60 13.81
CA ASN A 211 10.42 -19.09 14.48
C ASN A 211 11.49 -18.00 14.55
N GLU A 212 11.69 -17.22 13.49
CA GLU A 212 12.57 -16.04 13.50
C GLU A 212 12.12 -15.04 14.58
N ILE A 213 10.84 -14.70 14.62
CA ILE A 213 10.25 -13.79 15.62
C ILE A 213 10.47 -14.31 17.05
N GLU A 214 10.11 -15.57 17.33
CA GLU A 214 10.24 -16.17 18.65
C GLU A 214 11.71 -16.29 19.09
N ASN A 215 12.62 -16.64 18.17
CA ASN A 215 14.07 -16.66 18.44
C ASN A 215 14.63 -15.26 18.73
N ILE A 216 14.23 -14.23 17.97
CA ILE A 216 14.68 -12.86 18.20
C ILE A 216 14.16 -12.36 19.56
N GLN A 217 12.88 -12.55 19.87
CA GLN A 217 12.32 -12.16 21.17
C GLN A 217 12.98 -12.90 22.36
N ALA A 218 13.43 -14.14 22.16
CA ALA A 218 14.12 -14.92 23.19
C ALA A 218 15.60 -14.55 23.37
N THR A 219 16.27 -13.99 22.35
CA THR A 219 17.74 -13.83 22.33
C THR A 219 18.25 -12.40 22.18
N LEU A 220 17.46 -11.48 21.62
CA LEU A 220 17.82 -10.08 21.37
C LEU A 220 16.85 -9.15 22.11
N PRO A 221 17.13 -8.80 23.39
CA PRO A 221 16.17 -8.14 24.28
C PRO A 221 15.80 -6.70 23.88
N ASP A 222 16.55 -6.09 22.95
CA ASP A 222 16.29 -4.74 22.44
C ASP A 222 15.17 -4.72 21.38
N PHE A 223 14.81 -5.88 20.82
CA PHE A 223 13.71 -6.02 19.86
C PHE A 223 12.36 -6.23 20.54
N SER A 224 11.34 -5.51 20.07
CA SER A 224 9.95 -5.65 20.51
C SER A 224 9.01 -5.69 19.31
N LEU A 225 7.97 -6.53 19.38
CA LEU A 225 6.87 -6.51 18.40
C LEU A 225 6.11 -5.18 18.51
N GLU A 226 5.86 -4.56 17.37
CA GLU A 226 4.98 -3.39 17.26
C GLU A 226 3.53 -3.80 17.05
N ASN A 227 2.65 -2.83 16.79
CA ASN A 227 1.20 -3.03 16.60
C ASN A 227 0.51 -3.88 17.68
N ASN A 228 1.00 -3.80 18.93
CA ASN A 228 0.58 -4.63 20.07
C ASN A 228 0.72 -6.15 19.84
N GLY A 229 1.65 -6.58 18.99
CA GLY A 229 1.85 -7.98 18.62
C GLY A 229 0.94 -8.49 17.50
N ASN A 230 0.13 -7.63 16.88
CA ASN A 230 -0.66 -7.97 15.71
C ASN A 230 0.17 -7.87 14.41
N PRO A 231 -0.22 -8.55 13.33
CA PRO A 231 0.37 -8.34 12.01
C PRO A 231 0.30 -6.87 11.58
N THR A 232 1.24 -6.43 10.76
CA THR A 232 1.26 -5.07 10.19
C THR A 232 0.62 -5.01 8.80
N PHE A 233 0.59 -6.15 8.09
CA PHE A 233 -0.15 -6.44 6.86
C PHE A 233 -0.05 -7.95 6.56
N TYR A 234 -0.76 -8.41 5.52
CA TYR A 234 -0.80 -9.79 5.04
C TYR A 234 -0.34 -9.86 3.57
N VAL A 235 0.36 -10.93 3.21
CA VAL A 235 1.07 -11.11 1.93
C VAL A 235 0.97 -12.57 1.48
N PHE A 236 1.33 -12.88 0.23
CA PHE A 236 1.45 -14.27 -0.20
C PHE A 236 2.72 -14.93 0.34
N GLU A 237 2.68 -16.25 0.54
CA GLU A 237 3.87 -17.05 0.82
C GLU A 237 4.77 -17.17 -0.44
N LEU A 238 6.01 -17.64 -0.27
CA LEU A 238 6.97 -17.90 -1.36
C LEU A 238 6.74 -19.27 -2.02
#